data_AF-A0A8R1HJL2-F1
#
_entry.id   AF-A0A8R1HJL2-F1
#
_cell.length_a   1.000
_cell.length_b   1.000
_cell.length_c   1.000
_cell.angle_alpha   90.00
_cell.angle_beta   90.00
_cell.angle_gamma   90.00
#
_symmetry.space_group_name_H-M   'P 1'
#
loop_
_entity.id
_entity.type
_entity.pdbx_description
1 polymer ?
#
loop_
_entity_poly.entity_id
_entity_poly.type
_entity_poly.pdbx_seq_one_letter_code
_entity_poly.pdbx_strand_id
1 'polypeptide(L)'
;VGLRDFTAEDKDNSLVKVSELSPHTAEIIDSEINRVLAESYKRAKDILEAKKKEHQLLAEALLEYETLSADEVRRVISGQKIKRPTPAAVKKSNEMKRNQPSLVLHLFEEEGRGKQ
;
A
#
# COMPACT_ATOMS: atom_id res chain seq x y z
N VAL A 1 -8.81 0.75 -22.72
CA VAL A 1 -7.53 0.48 -22.01
C VAL A 1 -6.71 -0.38 -22.95
N GLY A 2 -5.70 0.19 -23.61
CA GLY A 2 -4.92 -0.52 -24.63
C GLY A 2 -3.82 -1.37 -23.99
N LEU A 3 -3.80 -2.66 -24.33
CA LEU A 3 -2.73 -3.58 -23.98
C LEU A 3 -1.54 -3.25 -24.89
N ARG A 4 -0.49 -2.65 -24.33
CA ARG A 4 0.79 -2.54 -25.02
C ARG A 4 1.37 -3.95 -25.11
N ASP A 5 1.40 -4.52 -26.31
CA ASP A 5 2.28 -5.66 -26.55
C ASP A 5 3.71 -5.13 -26.67
N PHE A 6 4.65 -5.86 -26.09
CA PHE A 6 6.07 -5.64 -26.32
C PHE A 6 6.47 -6.57 -27.47
N THR A 7 5.95 -6.29 -28.67
CA THR A 7 6.55 -6.86 -29.87
C THR A 7 7.99 -6.36 -29.99
N ALA A 8 8.87 -7.22 -30.48
CA ALA A 8 10.32 -7.08 -30.43
C ALA A 8 10.90 -5.87 -31.22
N GLU A 9 10.04 -4.98 -31.72
CA GLU A 9 10.39 -3.86 -32.58
C GLU A 9 10.80 -2.59 -31.80
N ASP A 10 10.55 -2.53 -30.48
CA ASP A 10 11.02 -1.43 -29.61
C ASP A 10 12.50 -1.58 -29.16
N LYS A 11 13.25 -2.53 -29.73
CA LYS A 11 14.68 -2.74 -29.40
C LYS A 11 15.61 -1.64 -29.92
N ASP A 12 15.12 -0.76 -30.79
CA ASP A 12 15.95 0.17 -31.58
C ASP A 12 16.07 1.58 -30.98
N ASN A 13 15.54 1.84 -29.78
CA ASN A 13 15.73 3.12 -29.11
C ASN A 13 16.96 3.15 -28.15
N SER A 14 17.87 2.19 -28.28
CA SER A 14 19.14 2.20 -27.55
C SER A 14 20.14 3.10 -28.27
N LEU A 15 20.29 4.35 -27.82
CA LEU A 15 21.20 5.35 -28.40
C LEU A 15 22.66 4.88 -28.53
N VAL A 16 23.06 3.83 -27.80
CA VAL A 16 24.33 3.13 -28.00
C VAL A 16 24.08 1.64 -27.81
N LYS A 17 24.46 0.83 -28.79
CA LYS A 17 24.42 -0.63 -28.68
C LYS A 17 25.72 -1.09 -28.03
N VAL A 18 25.67 -1.63 -26.81
CA VAL A 18 26.86 -2.04 -26.05
C VAL A 18 27.74 -3.03 -26.83
N SER A 19 27.17 -3.82 -27.74
CA SER A 19 27.90 -4.74 -28.62
C SER A 19 28.78 -4.09 -29.69
N GLU A 20 28.62 -2.78 -29.94
CA GLU A 20 29.41 -2.01 -30.93
C GLU A 20 30.56 -1.23 -30.27
N LEU A 21 30.71 -1.33 -28.95
CA LEU A 21 31.77 -0.66 -28.19
C LEU A 21 33.06 -1.48 -28.22
N SER A 22 34.21 -0.80 -28.07
CA SER A 22 35.48 -1.49 -27.91
C SER A 22 35.49 -2.31 -26.61
N PRO A 23 36.20 -3.46 -26.56
CA PRO A 23 36.24 -4.31 -25.36
C PRO A 23 36.60 -3.53 -24.09
N HIS A 24 37.59 -2.62 -24.21
CA HIS A 24 38.01 -1.77 -23.10
C HIS A 24 36.89 -0.83 -22.60
N THR A 25 36.10 -0.25 -23.50
CA THR A 25 34.99 0.63 -23.12
C THR A 25 33.86 -0.17 -22.47
N ALA A 26 33.57 -1.37 -22.99
CA ALA A 26 32.58 -2.27 -22.40
C ALA A 26 32.98 -2.69 -20.97
N GLU A 27 34.25 -3.06 -20.75
CA GLU A 27 34.78 -3.39 -19.42
C GLU A 27 34.62 -2.24 -18.41
N ILE A 28 34.90 -1.00 -18.83
CA ILE A 28 34.72 0.18 -17.98
C ILE A 28 33.24 0.36 -17.61
N ILE A 29 32.33 0.20 -18.58
CA ILE A 29 30.89 0.31 -18.34
C ILE A 29 30.43 -0.77 -17.35
N ASP A 30 30.83 -2.01 -17.55
CA ASP A 30 30.47 -3.12 -16.66
C ASP A 30 31.02 -2.90 -15.24
N SER A 31 32.24 -2.39 -15.12
CA SER A 31 32.83 -2.01 -13.83
C SER A 31 31.99 -0.95 -13.11
N GLU A 32 31.56 0.07 -13.84
CA GLU A 32 30.77 1.16 -13.29
C GLU A 32 29.35 0.72 -12.90
N ILE A 33 28.72 -0.14 -13.71
CA ILE A 33 27.43 -0.76 -13.38
C ILE A 33 27.56 -1.52 -12.05
N ASN A 34 28.59 -2.37 -11.93
CA ASN A 34 28.83 -3.14 -10.71
C ASN A 34 29.08 -2.23 -9.50
N ARG A 35 29.85 -1.15 -9.68
CA ARG A 35 30.10 -0.16 -8.63
C ARG A 35 28.81 0.47 -8.13
N VAL A 36 27.98 0.99 -9.04
CA VAL A 36 26.70 1.64 -8.70
C VAL A 36 25.74 0.67 -8.00
N LEU A 37 25.67 -0.57 -8.46
CA LEU A 37 24.84 -1.62 -7.86
C LEU A 37 25.32 -1.96 -6.44
N ALA A 38 26.63 -2.19 -6.26
CA ALA A 38 27.21 -2.50 -4.96
C ALA A 38 27.01 -1.36 -3.95
N GLU A 39 27.23 -0.11 -4.36
CA GLU A 39 26.99 1.06 -3.53
C GLU A 39 25.52 1.21 -3.13
N SER A 40 24.60 0.99 -4.08
CA SER A 40 23.16 1.09 -3.81
C SER A 40 22.68 -0.03 -2.88
N TYR A 41 23.16 -1.25 -3.08
CA TYR A 41 22.89 -2.37 -2.18
C TYR A 41 23.40 -2.07 -0.77
N LYS A 42 24.66 -1.63 -0.64
CA LYS A 42 25.27 -1.30 0.65
C LYS A 42 24.46 -0.20 1.36
N ARG A 43 24.13 0.90 0.68
CA ARG A 43 23.32 1.98 1.25
C ARG A 43 21.95 1.48 1.73
N ALA A 44 21.25 0.68 0.93
CA ALA A 44 19.95 0.13 1.30
C ALA A 44 20.06 -0.79 2.53
N LYS A 45 21.07 -1.66 2.55
CA LYS A 45 21.35 -2.55 3.68
C LYS A 45 21.68 -1.75 4.95
N ASP A 46 22.55 -0.76 4.86
CA ASP A 46 22.93 0.09 5.99
C ASP A 46 21.71 0.81 6.58
N ILE A 47 20.78 1.30 5.73
CA ILE A 47 19.52 1.92 6.17
C ILE A 47 18.64 0.91 6.92
N LEU A 48 18.47 -0.29 6.37
CA LEU A 48 17.65 -1.35 7.00
C LEU A 48 18.25 -1.82 8.32
N GLU A 49 19.57 -1.94 8.42
CA GLU A 49 20.28 -2.30 9.64
C GLU A 49 20.17 -1.19 10.71
N ALA A 50 20.35 0.07 10.32
CA ALA A 50 20.17 1.21 11.22
C ALA A 50 18.73 1.32 11.74
N LYS A 51 17.74 0.91 10.93
CA LYS A 51 16.30 0.93 11.23
C LYS A 51 15.73 -0.45 11.57
N LYS A 52 16.56 -1.32 12.16
CA LYS A 52 16.20 -2.72 12.44
C LYS A 52 14.93 -2.88 13.28
N LYS A 53 14.68 -1.96 14.24
CA LYS A 53 13.49 -2.00 15.09
C LYS A 53 12.22 -1.73 14.28
N GLU A 54 12.21 -0.66 13.50
CA GLU A 54 11.09 -0.30 12.64
C GLU A 54 10.85 -1.35 11.54
N HIS A 55 11.93 -1.91 10.99
CA HIS A 55 11.85 -3.01 10.02
C HIS A 55 11.19 -4.27 10.62
N GLN A 56 11.55 -4.65 11.85
CA GLN A 56 10.94 -5.77 12.56
C GLN A 56 9.45 -5.54 12.82
N LEU A 57 9.07 -4.33 13.26
CA LEU A 57 7.66 -3.97 13.48
C LEU A 57 6.83 -4.08 12.20
N LEU A 58 7.38 -3.66 11.06
CA LEU A 58 6.70 -3.80 9.77
C LEU A 58 6.54 -5.26 9.35
N ALA A 59 7.55 -6.10 9.58
CA ALA A 59 7.47 -7.53 9.32
C ALA A 59 6.38 -8.21 10.16
N GLU A 60 6.33 -7.91 11.46
CA GLU A 60 5.29 -8.41 12.38
C GLU A 60 3.89 -7.94 11.96
N ALA A 61 3.75 -6.66 11.60
CA ALA A 61 2.48 -6.14 11.12
C ALA A 61 2.04 -6.79 9.79
N LEU A 62 2.96 -7.11 8.88
CA LEU A 62 2.62 -7.83 7.65
C LEU A 62 2.23 -9.29 7.90
N LEU A 63 2.77 -9.94 8.95
CA LEU A 63 2.32 -11.27 9.36
C LEU A 63 0.89 -11.26 9.91
N GLU A 64 0.50 -10.19 10.61
CA GLU A 64 -0.85 -10.08 11.19
C GLU A 64 -1.91 -9.60 10.18
N TYR A 65 -1.55 -8.69 9.27
CA TYR A 65 -2.51 -7.99 8.39
C TYR A 65 -2.37 -8.29 6.89
N GLU A 66 -1.34 -9.06 6.48
CA GLU A 66 -0.95 -9.43 5.10
C GLU A 66 -0.58 -8.27 4.16
N THR A 67 -1.28 -7.15 4.26
CA THR A 67 -1.14 -5.96 3.42
C THR A 67 -1.27 -4.69 4.25
N LEU A 68 -0.39 -3.71 3.98
CA LEU A 68 -0.39 -2.42 4.66
C LEU A 68 -0.51 -1.28 3.64
N SER A 69 -1.39 -0.33 3.92
CA SER A 69 -1.44 0.96 3.23
C SER A 69 -0.29 1.87 3.70
N ALA A 70 0.08 2.87 2.89
CA ALA A 70 1.13 3.83 3.22
C ALA A 70 0.89 4.55 4.57
N ASP A 71 -0.37 4.83 4.91
CA ASP A 71 -0.72 5.45 6.20
C ASP A 71 -0.59 4.48 7.38
N GLU A 72 -0.85 3.19 7.16
CA GLU A 72 -0.67 2.16 8.17
C GLU A 72 0.82 1.90 8.42
N VAL A 73 1.65 1.89 7.37
CA VAL A 73 3.11 1.81 7.47
C VAL A 73 3.66 2.94 8.35
N ARG A 74 3.23 4.20 8.11
CA ARG A 74 3.63 5.35 8.94
C ARG A 74 3.24 5.19 10.40
N ARG A 75 2.05 4.63 10.67
CA ARG A 75 1.57 4.37 12.04
C ARG A 75 2.40 3.29 12.73
N VAL A 76 2.69 2.18 12.06
CA VAL A 76 3.50 1.07 12.60
C VAL A 76 4.91 1.53 12.93
N ILE A 77 5.55 2.29 12.02
CA ILE A 77 6.88 2.88 12.25
C ILE A 77 6.87 3.82 13.47
N SER A 78 5.76 4.53 13.69
CA SER A 78 5.57 5.43 14.85
C SER A 78 5.16 4.70 16.14
N GLY A 79 5.06 3.36 16.14
CA GLY A 79 4.63 2.56 17.28
C GLY A 79 3.13 2.61 17.57
N GLN A 80 2.32 3.14 16.65
CA GLN A 80 0.86 3.21 16.79
C GLN A 80 0.19 1.95 16.24
N LYS A 81 -0.89 1.51 16.89
CA LYS A 81 -1.68 0.35 16.45
C LYS A 81 -2.47 0.65 15.18
N ILE A 82 -2.55 -0.33 14.29
CA ILE A 82 -3.41 -0.29 13.10
C ILE A 82 -4.86 -0.38 13.55
N LYS A 83 -5.69 0.55 13.08
CA LYS A 83 -7.14 0.56 13.32
C LYS A 83 -7.85 0.09 12.06
N ARG A 84 -7.81 -1.21 11.78
CA ARG A 84 -8.60 -1.81 10.69
C ARG A 84 -9.84 -2.45 11.30
N PRO A 85 -11.06 -2.17 10.81
CA PRO A 85 -12.20 -2.98 11.18
C PRO A 85 -11.95 -4.38 10.64
N THR A 86 -11.83 -5.36 11.52
CA THR A 86 -11.79 -6.77 11.09
C THR A 86 -13.06 -7.08 10.31
N PRO A 87 -13.03 -8.00 9.33
CA PRO A 87 -14.24 -8.41 8.61
C PRO A 87 -15.38 -8.83 9.55
N ALA A 88 -15.04 -9.37 10.72
CA ALA A 88 -15.99 -9.66 11.80
C ALA A 88 -16.65 -8.42 12.43
N ALA A 89 -15.92 -7.31 12.57
CA ALA A 89 -16.46 -6.04 13.07
C ALA A 89 -17.42 -5.37 12.07
N VAL A 90 -17.15 -5.51 10.77
CA VAL A 90 -18.03 -5.01 9.71
C VAL A 90 -19.39 -5.72 9.75
N LYS A 91 -19.41 -7.04 9.97
CA LYS A 91 -20.66 -7.82 10.11
C LYS A 91 -21.55 -7.32 11.27
N LYS A 92 -20.98 -7.09 12.46
CA LYS A 92 -21.73 -6.61 13.64
C LYS A 92 -22.36 -5.23 13.43
N SER A 93 -21.64 -4.33 12.76
CA SER A 93 -22.17 -2.98 12.49
C SER A 93 -23.36 -2.99 11.52
N ASN A 94 -23.39 -3.95 10.59
CA ASN A 94 -24.44 -4.08 9.59
C ASN A 94 -25.70 -4.74 10.17
N GLU A 95 -25.54 -5.71 11.08
CA GLU A 95 -26.67 -6.31 11.82
C GLU A 95 -27.31 -5.31 12.78
N MET A 96 -26.52 -4.48 13.46
CA MET A 96 -27.03 -3.47 14.39
C MET A 96 -27.87 -2.39 13.69
N LYS A 97 -27.54 -2.01 12.44
CA LYS A 97 -28.37 -1.08 11.67
C LYS A 97 -29.64 -1.70 11.11
N ARG A 98 -29.65 -3.02 10.88
CA ARG A 98 -30.78 -3.76 10.32
C ARG A 98 -31.87 -4.08 11.35
N ASN A 99 -31.51 -4.19 12.63
CA ASN A 99 -32.43 -4.50 13.72
C ASN A 99 -32.83 -3.28 14.58
N GLN A 100 -32.64 -2.06 14.10
CA GLN A 100 -33.24 -0.88 14.74
C GLN A 100 -34.71 -0.81 14.30
N PRO A 101 -35.70 -1.10 15.16
CA PRO A 101 -37.08 -0.75 14.84
C PRO A 101 -37.14 0.78 14.73
N SER A 102 -37.61 1.29 13.59
CA SER A 102 -37.96 2.70 13.49
C SER A 102 -39.02 2.97 14.55
N LEU A 103 -38.66 3.72 15.59
CA LEU A 103 -39.61 4.23 16.58
C LEU A 103 -40.54 5.22 15.86
N VAL A 104 -41.57 4.71 15.21
CA VAL A 104 -42.72 5.51 14.79
C VAL A 104 -43.40 5.90 16.10
N LEU A 105 -43.09 7.09 16.57
CA LEU A 105 -43.71 7.70 17.74
C LEU A 105 -45.20 7.86 17.45
N HIS A 106 -46.02 6.93 17.95
CA HIS A 106 -47.46 7.01 17.89
C HIS A 106 -47.90 8.08 18.89
N LEU A 107 -47.92 9.34 18.45
CA LEU A 107 -48.41 10.46 19.24
C LEU A 107 -49.95 10.48 19.16
N PHE A 108 -50.60 9.68 20.01
CA PHE A 108 -51.96 9.94 20.43
C PHE A 108 -51.90 10.96 21.57
N GLU A 109 -52.46 12.14 21.37
CA GLU A 109 -53.33 12.74 22.37
C GLU A 109 -54.31 13.72 21.71
N GLU A 110 -55.59 13.40 21.95
CA GLU A 110 -56.77 14.24 21.98
C GLU A 110 -56.53 15.76 22.04
N GLU A 111 -57.28 16.49 21.21
CA GLU A 111 -58.32 17.45 21.63
C GLU A 111 -58.34 18.68 20.70
N GLY A 112 -59.46 18.90 20.00
CA GLY A 112 -59.57 20.04 19.10
C GLY A 112 -60.86 20.13 18.30
N ARG A 113 -61.95 20.47 19.00
CA ARG A 113 -63.24 20.99 18.49
C ARG A 113 -63.21 21.62 17.08
N GLY A 114 -64.19 21.23 16.27
CA GLY A 114 -64.68 22.01 15.13
C GLY A 114 -66.15 21.67 14.87
N LYS A 115 -67.06 22.24 15.68
CA LYS A 115 -68.47 22.35 15.33
C LYS A 115 -68.64 23.44 14.28
N GLN A 116 -69.60 23.19 13.38
CA GLN A 116 -70.24 24.07 12.39
C GLN A 116 -69.49 24.33 11.09
#